data_AF-X0ZJI7-F1
#
_entry.id   AF-X0ZJI7-F1
#
_cell.length_a   1.000
_cell.length_b   1.000
_cell.length_c   1.000
_cell.angle_alpha   90.00
_cell.angle_beta   90.00
_cell.angle_gamma   90.00
#
_symmetry.space_group_name_H-M   'P 1'
#
loop_
_entity.id
_entity.type
_entity.pdbx_description
1 polymer ?
#
loop_
_entity_poly.entity_id
_entity_poly.type
_entity_poly.pdbx_seq_one_letter_code
_entity_poly.pdbx_strand_id
1 'polypeptide(L)'
;YDLDKIHIIVDIKSSETKNNLFASVRLEVENKKGKTQGLKHLKKIPVNSEKWVKVEITDKIPKDAVFMKCIFVLLNGGDLELNDLKLFYQTNAEWNSIK
;
A
#
# COMPACT_ATOMS: atom_id res chain seq x y z
N TYR A 1 -15.36 12.85 -8.64
CA TYR A 1 -13.93 12.60 -8.78
C TYR A 1 -13.77 11.44 -9.75
N ASP A 2 -13.18 11.68 -10.91
CA ASP A 2 -12.81 10.63 -11.86
C ASP A 2 -11.45 10.04 -11.48
N LEU A 3 -11.37 9.49 -10.26
CA LEU A 3 -10.16 8.80 -9.80
C LEU A 3 -10.13 7.40 -10.43
N ASP A 4 -9.25 7.20 -11.40
CA ASP A 4 -9.15 5.96 -12.16
C ASP A 4 -8.27 4.92 -11.44
N LYS A 5 -7.10 5.37 -10.99
CA LYS A 5 -6.06 4.51 -10.37
C LYS A 5 -5.32 5.23 -9.26
N ILE A 6 -4.75 4.44 -8.37
CA ILE A 6 -3.72 4.86 -7.44
C ILE A 6 -2.42 4.13 -7.77
N HIS A 7 -1.29 4.79 -7.54
CA HIS A 7 0.03 4.19 -7.52
C HIS A 7 0.75 4.62 -6.24
N ILE A 8 1.23 3.64 -5.47
CA ILE A 8 1.89 3.84 -4.18
C ILE A 8 3.28 3.22 -4.27
N ILE A 9 4.28 4.00 -3.90
CA ILE A 9 5.66 3.55 -3.77
C ILE A 9 6.09 3.79 -2.33
N VAL A 10 6.72 2.81 -1.70
CA VAL A 10 7.32 2.97 -0.37
C VAL A 10 8.49 2.01 -0.22
N ASP A 11 9.53 2.45 0.46
CA ASP A 11 10.58 1.56 0.92
C ASP A 11 10.20 1.00 2.28
N ILE A 12 10.24 -0.33 2.42
CA ILE A 12 9.94 -1.01 3.68
C ILE A 12 11.14 -1.80 4.18
N LYS A 13 11.26 -1.91 5.50
CA LYS A 13 12.29 -2.68 6.17
C LYS A 13 11.72 -3.21 7.48
N SER A 14 12.14 -4.38 7.95
CA SER A 14 11.77 -4.80 9.30
C SER A 14 12.84 -4.36 10.29
N SER A 15 12.44 -3.91 11.47
CA SER A 15 13.39 -3.65 12.57
C SER A 15 13.82 -4.94 13.28
N GLU A 16 13.17 -6.06 12.97
CA GLU A 16 13.40 -7.34 13.62
C GLU A 16 14.69 -8.01 13.13
N THR A 17 15.44 -8.65 14.03
CA THR A 17 16.68 -9.39 13.71
C THR A 17 16.44 -10.85 13.27
N LYS A 18 15.18 -11.24 13.09
CA LYS A 18 14.79 -12.61 12.71
C LYS A 18 15.02 -12.85 11.20
N ASN A 19 15.41 -14.07 10.87
CA ASN A 19 15.46 -14.53 9.48
C ASN A 19 14.06 -14.92 8.97
N ASN A 20 13.85 -14.83 7.65
CA ASN A 20 12.61 -15.24 6.96
C ASN A 20 11.34 -14.46 7.35
N LEU A 21 11.44 -13.12 7.39
CA LEU A 21 10.29 -12.25 7.65
C LEU A 21 9.57 -11.86 6.36
N PHE A 22 8.25 -11.73 6.45
CA PHE A 22 7.41 -11.32 5.33
C PHE A 22 6.48 -10.18 5.73
N ALA A 23 6.57 -9.08 5.00
CA ALA A 23 5.57 -8.03 5.03
C ALA A 23 4.45 -8.34 4.03
N SER A 24 3.29 -7.72 4.23
CA SER A 24 2.21 -7.66 3.26
C SER A 24 1.66 -6.26 3.23
N VAL A 25 1.22 -5.84 2.04
CA VAL A 25 0.52 -4.57 1.86
C VAL A 25 -0.87 -4.86 1.35
N ARG A 26 -1.88 -4.22 1.94
CA ARG A 26 -3.30 -4.32 1.54
C ARG A 26 -3.86 -2.94 1.28
N LEU A 27 -4.66 -2.83 0.22
CA LEU A 27 -5.50 -1.66 -0.03
C LEU A 27 -6.93 -1.98 0.37
N GLU A 28 -7.56 -1.05 1.07
CA GLU A 28 -8.98 -1.08 1.41
C GLU A 28 -9.63 0.20 0.93
N VAL A 29 -10.84 0.07 0.39
CA VAL A 29 -11.65 1.20 -0.04
C VAL A 29 -13.01 1.11 0.63
N GLU A 30 -13.50 2.26 1.09
CA GLU A 30 -14.85 2.40 1.63
C GLU A 30 -15.70 3.17 0.63
N ASN A 31 -16.91 2.66 0.36
CA ASN A 31 -17.84 3.32 -0.54
C ASN A 31 -18.79 4.28 0.18
N LYS A 32 -19.59 5.03 -0.59
CA LYS A 32 -20.61 5.97 -0.08
C LYS A 32 -21.64 5.37 0.89
N LYS A 33 -21.75 4.04 0.97
CA LYS A 33 -22.66 3.32 1.88
C LYS A 33 -21.95 2.90 3.18
N GLY A 34 -20.69 3.30 3.39
CA GLY A 34 -19.86 2.87 4.52
C GLY A 34 -19.39 1.42 4.44
N LYS A 35 -19.54 0.75 3.29
CA LYS A 35 -19.08 -0.63 3.12
C LYS A 35 -17.61 -0.64 2.71
N THR A 36 -16.77 -1.25 3.54
CA THR A 36 -15.36 -1.51 3.22
C THR A 36 -15.23 -2.72 2.30
N GLN A 37 -14.48 -2.57 1.21
CA GLN A 37 -14.05 -3.64 0.33
C GLN A 37 -12.52 -3.69 0.34
N GLY A 38 -11.96 -4.87 0.64
CA GLY A 38 -10.53 -5.12 0.45
C GLY A 38 -10.22 -5.27 -1.03
N LEU A 39 -9.25 -4.48 -1.52
CA LEU A 39 -8.66 -4.65 -2.83
C LEU A 39 -7.55 -5.71 -2.75
N LYS A 40 -7.43 -6.50 -3.81
CA LYS A 40 -6.84 -7.87 -3.80
C LYS A 40 -5.31 -7.87 -3.86
N HIS A 41 -4.65 -6.95 -3.17
CA HIS A 41 -3.20 -6.97 -3.00
C HIS A 41 -2.89 -7.55 -1.63
N LEU A 42 -2.43 -8.81 -1.60
CA LEU A 42 -1.77 -9.45 -0.47
C LEU A 42 -0.49 -10.06 -1.03
N LYS A 43 0.48 -9.21 -1.37
CA LYS A 43 1.78 -9.67 -1.84
C LYS A 43 2.65 -9.90 -0.61
N LYS A 44 3.05 -11.16 -0.36
CA LYS A 44 4.09 -11.47 0.62
C LYS A 44 5.41 -10.94 0.10
N ILE A 45 6.01 -10.00 0.82
CA ILE A 45 7.26 -9.33 0.46
C ILE A 45 8.30 -9.74 1.48
N PRO A 46 9.37 -10.45 1.08
CA PRO A 46 10.47 -10.76 1.99
C PRO A 46 11.12 -9.47 2.47
N VAL A 47 11.29 -9.34 3.79
CA VAL A 47 11.94 -8.19 4.44
C VAL A 47 12.95 -8.68 5.47
N ASN A 48 13.92 -7.83 5.82
CA ASN A 48 14.86 -8.08 6.92
C ASN A 48 15.35 -6.74 7.50
N SER A 49 16.24 -6.79 8.49
CA SER A 49 16.83 -5.63 9.15
C SER A 49 18.09 -5.07 8.50
N GLU A 50 18.52 -5.62 7.37
CA GLU A 50 19.76 -5.20 6.70
C GLU A 50 19.50 -4.26 5.53
N LYS A 51 18.40 -4.46 4.80
CA LYS A 51 18.12 -3.72 3.56
C LYS A 51 16.68 -3.21 3.48
N TRP A 52 16.55 -2.02 2.90
CA TRP A 52 15.27 -1.49 2.44
C TRP A 52 14.82 -2.23 1.18
N VAL A 53 13.54 -2.54 1.11
CA VAL A 53 12.89 -3.18 -0.03
C VAL A 53 11.82 -2.24 -0.56
N LYS A 54 11.96 -1.85 -1.84
CA LYS A 54 10.96 -1.03 -2.51
C LYS A 54 9.71 -1.84 -2.82
N VAL A 55 8.56 -1.28 -2.45
CA VAL A 55 7.25 -1.84 -2.73
C VAL A 55 6.47 -0.87 -3.59
N GLU A 56 5.94 -1.38 -4.69
CA GLU A 56 5.14 -0.63 -5.65
C GLU A 56 3.78 -1.31 -5.82
N ILE A 57 2.71 -0.53 -5.70
CA ILE A 57 1.33 -0.98 -5.81
C ILE A 57 0.60 -0.07 -6.76
N THR A 58 -0.06 -0.64 -7.76
CA THR A 58 -0.92 0.10 -8.69
C THR A 58 -2.26 -0.61 -8.74
N ASP A 59 -3.34 0.08 -8.40
CA ASP A 59 -4.68 -0.50 -8.44
C ASP A 59 -5.73 0.50 -8.95
N LYS A 60 -6.82 -0.03 -9.51
CA LYS A 60 -7.98 0.74 -9.92
C LYS A 60 -8.83 1.06 -8.70
N ILE A 61 -9.29 2.30 -8.60
CA ILE A 61 -10.17 2.71 -7.50
C ILE A 61 -11.62 2.63 -7.97
N PRO A 62 -12.52 1.97 -7.22
CA PRO A 62 -13.95 1.98 -7.52
C PRO A 62 -14.50 3.41 -7.56
N LYS A 63 -15.36 3.72 -8.54
CA LYS A 63 -15.92 5.07 -8.73
C LYS A 63 -16.78 5.55 -7.56
N ASP A 64 -17.29 4.64 -6.75
CA ASP A 64 -18.09 4.92 -5.55
C ASP A 64 -17.26 4.99 -4.27
N ALA A 65 -15.93 4.81 -4.34
CA ALA A 65 -15.03 4.95 -3.21
C ALA A 65 -15.01 6.40 -2.71
N VAL A 66 -15.15 6.57 -1.41
CA VAL A 66 -15.04 7.86 -0.72
C VAL A 66 -13.80 7.96 0.15
N PHE A 67 -13.24 6.81 0.52
CA PHE A 67 -12.11 6.73 1.42
C PHE A 67 -11.25 5.51 1.10
N MET A 68 -9.94 5.62 1.30
CA MET A 68 -8.96 4.58 0.99
C MET A 68 -7.96 4.46 2.14
N LYS A 69 -7.63 3.22 2.51
CA LYS A 69 -6.57 2.85 3.45
C LYS A 69 -5.53 1.99 2.73
N CYS A 70 -4.26 2.35 2.86
CA CYS A 70 -3.15 1.46 2.55
C CYS A 70 -2.55 0.96 3.87
N ILE A 71 -2.49 -0.36 4.03
CA ILE A 71 -2.12 -1.01 5.29
C ILE A 71 -0.88 -1.85 5.04
N PHE A 72 0.18 -1.59 5.80
CA PHE A 72 1.42 -2.35 5.80
C PHE A 72 1.46 -3.19 7.07
N VAL A 73 1.70 -4.50 6.93
CA VAL A 73 1.70 -5.43 8.05
C VAL A 73 2.90 -6.36 7.95
N LEU A 74 3.63 -6.53 9.05
CA LEU A 74 4.57 -7.63 9.21
C LEU A 74 3.80 -8.88 9.63
N LEU A 75 3.74 -9.90 8.77
CA LEU A 75 2.84 -11.06 8.96
C LEU A 75 3.19 -11.91 10.19
N ASN A 76 4.43 -11.82 10.66
CA ASN A 76 4.94 -12.57 11.81
C ASN A 76 4.88 -11.77 13.12
N GLY A 77 4.29 -10.56 13.11
CA GLY A 77 4.33 -9.62 14.22
C GLY A 77 5.71 -8.95 14.38
N GLY A 78 5.73 -7.81 15.06
CA GLY A 78 6.93 -6.98 15.24
C GLY A 78 6.89 -5.69 14.42
N ASP A 79 8.03 -5.00 14.41
CA ASP A 79 8.09 -3.64 13.87
C ASP A 79 8.49 -3.62 12.38
N LEU A 80 7.76 -2.78 11.63
CA LEU A 80 7.99 -2.50 10.23
C LEU A 80 8.28 -1.01 10.07
N GLU A 81 9.46 -0.69 9.56
CA GLU A 81 9.85 0.66 9.19
C GLU A 81 9.40 0.96 7.76
N LEU A 82 8.88 2.17 7.58
CA LEU A 82 8.44 2.71 6.29
C LEU A 82 9.24 3.97 5.99
N ASN A 83 9.74 4.11 4.77
CA ASN A 83 10.48 5.27 4.31
C ASN A 83 10.09 5.66 2.88
N ASP A 84 10.24 6.95 2.54
CA ASP A 84 10.01 7.50 1.20
C ASP A 84 8.64 7.12 0.59
N LEU A 85 7.56 7.22 1.40
CA LEU A 85 6.20 6.98 0.92
C LEU A 85 5.81 8.04 -0.11
N LYS A 86 5.54 7.59 -1.35
CA LYS A 86 5.06 8.42 -2.46
C LYS A 86 3.71 7.91 -2.92
N LEU A 87 2.78 8.85 -3.09
CA LEU A 87 1.41 8.59 -3.51
C LEU A 87 1.12 9.35 -4.80
N PHE A 88 0.71 8.61 -5.82
CA PHE A 88 0.29 9.13 -7.11
C PHE A 88 -1.13 8.69 -7.40
N TYR A 89 -1.90 9.56 -8.04
CA TYR A 89 -3.27 9.26 -8.45
C TYR A 89 -3.46 9.62 -9.91
N GLN A 90 -4.28 8.83 -10.61
CA GLN A 90 -4.62 9.06 -12.00
C GLN A 90 -6.06 9.56 -12.10
N THR A 91 -6.25 10.71 -12.76
CA THR A 91 -7.58 11.22 -13.14
C THR A 91 -7.55 11.55 -14.63
N ASN A 92 -8.55 11.09 -15.40
CA ASN A 92 -8.63 11.37 -16.85
C ASN A 92 -7.34 10.98 -17.60
N ALA A 93 -6.78 9.81 -17.27
CA ALA A 93 -5.50 9.32 -17.79
C ALA A 93 -4.23 10.13 -17.42
N GLU A 94 -4.33 11.23 -16.67
CA GLU A 94 -3.18 12.03 -16.22
C GLU A 94 -2.74 11.64 -14.80
N TRP A 95 -1.43 11.48 -14.59
CA TRP A 95 -0.85 11.19 -13.28
C TRP A 95 -0.57 12.47 -12.50
N ASN A 96 -1.01 12.49 -11.25
CA ASN A 96 -0.79 13.56 -10.29
C ASN A 96 -0.10 12.99 -9.05
N SER A 97 0.76 13.78 -8.40
CA SER A 97 1.45 13.39 -7.16
C SER A 97 0.90 14.16 -5.96
N ILE A 98 0.74 13.48 -4.83
CA ILE A 98 0.51 14.15 -3.54
C ILE A 98 1.89 14.45 -2.94
N LYS A 99 2.11 15.71 -2.57
CA LYS A 99 3.35 16.17 -1.90
C LYS A 99 3.19 16.11 -0.39
#